data_AF-A0A946BCT1-F1
#
_entry.id   AF-A0A946BCT1-F1
#
_cell.length_a   1.000
_cell.length_b   1.000
_cell.length_c   1.000
_cell.angle_alpha   90.00
_cell.angle_beta   90.00
_cell.angle_gamma   90.00
#
_symmetry.space_group_name_H-M   'P 1'
#
loop_
_entity.id
_entity.type
_entity.pdbx_description
1 polymer ?
#
loop_
_entity_poly.entity_id
_entity_poly.type
_entity_poly.pdbx_seq_one_letter_code
_entity_poly.pdbx_strand_id
1 'polypeptide(L)'
;MTMIIATAIFLIAVIGFAIYMKKNKARDTATKQSASTSFTPKEEISPDQEYKIILDSLLKLNILMRKDIDFPTEMTGEIEAIIDDLMVITPSMMERYPGETLTYEIKKIGRDHLYKTVKEYLDLSSDSRRNQLDIFKKTIGNLHEVSNRSRDIVEKNETAEFKTMANFLAGKFS
;
A
#
# COMPACT_ATOMS: atom_id res chain seq x y z
N MET A 1 -43.48 -27.42 -25.21
CA MET A 1 -43.42 -27.61 -23.74
C MET A 1 -42.17 -26.98 -23.11
N THR A 2 -40.98 -27.11 -23.72
CA THR A 2 -39.71 -26.58 -23.20
C THR A 2 -39.63 -25.04 -23.12
N MET A 3 -40.21 -24.29 -24.07
CA MET A 3 -40.22 -22.81 -24.02
C MET A 3 -41.04 -22.23 -22.85
N ILE A 4 -42.13 -22.90 -22.46
CA ILE A 4 -43.03 -22.42 -21.37
C ILE A 4 -42.36 -22.61 -20.00
N ILE A 5 -41.54 -23.65 -19.86
CA ILE A 5 -40.77 -23.92 -18.63
C ILE A 5 -39.63 -22.91 -18.50
N ALA A 6 -38.96 -22.54 -19.60
CA ALA A 6 -37.88 -21.56 -19.59
C ALA A 6 -38.37 -20.14 -19.22
N THR A 7 -39.55 -19.72 -19.70
CA THR A 7 -40.14 -18.42 -19.34
C THR A 7 -40.61 -18.35 -17.90
N ALA A 8 -41.13 -19.45 -17.34
CA ALA A 8 -41.51 -19.52 -15.93
C ALA A 8 -40.29 -19.39 -14.99
N ILE A 9 -39.17 -20.03 -15.32
CA ILE A 9 -37.94 -19.96 -14.53
C ILE A 9 -37.32 -18.54 -14.60
N PHE A 10 -37.34 -17.92 -15.78
CA PHE A 10 -36.82 -16.56 -15.96
C PHE A 10 -37.62 -15.51 -15.16
N LEU A 11 -38.96 -15.64 -15.13
CA LEU A 11 -39.82 -14.76 -14.34
C LEU A 11 -39.57 -14.87 -12.83
N ILE A 12 -39.34 -16.09 -12.31
CA ILE A 12 -39.02 -16.30 -10.89
C ILE A 12 -37.64 -15.68 -10.55
N ALA A 13 -36.65 -15.80 -11.43
CA ALA A 13 -35.34 -15.20 -11.25
C ALA A 13 -35.38 -13.66 -11.23
N VAL A 14 -36.17 -13.04 -12.11
CA VAL A 14 -36.34 -11.57 -12.17
C VAL A 14 -37.06 -11.04 -10.94
N ILE A 15 -38.11 -11.74 -10.46
CA ILE A 15 -38.82 -11.36 -9.24
C ILE A 15 -37.92 -11.52 -8.01
N GLY A 16 -37.15 -12.61 -7.93
CA GLY A 16 -36.16 -12.82 -6.87
C GLY A 16 -35.07 -11.74 -6.84
N PHE A 17 -34.56 -11.37 -8.01
CA PHE A 17 -33.54 -10.32 -8.15
C PHE A 17 -34.10 -8.92 -7.78
N ALA A 18 -35.34 -8.61 -8.17
CA ALA A 18 -36.00 -7.36 -7.81
C ALA A 18 -36.25 -7.25 -6.28
N ILE A 19 -36.65 -8.34 -5.62
CA ILE A 19 -36.83 -8.38 -4.17
C ILE A 19 -35.47 -8.24 -3.46
N TYR A 20 -34.41 -8.88 -3.97
CA TYR A 20 -33.05 -8.76 -3.44
C TYR A 20 -32.52 -7.32 -3.54
N MET A 21 -32.69 -6.65 -4.70
CA MET A 21 -32.30 -5.24 -4.86
C MET A 21 -33.09 -4.30 -3.93
N LYS A 22 -34.39 -4.55 -3.71
CA LYS A 22 -35.20 -3.74 -2.79
C LYS A 22 -34.76 -3.90 -1.33
N LYS A 23 -34.32 -5.10 -0.93
CA LYS A 23 -33.84 -5.39 0.44
C LYS A 23 -32.45 -4.78 0.72
N ASN A 24 -31.59 -4.68 -0.29
CA ASN A 24 -30.32 -3.96 -0.15
C ASN A 24 -30.51 -2.43 -0.10
N LYS A 25 -31.41 -1.87 -0.90
CA LYS A 25 -31.66 -0.41 -0.90
C LYS A 25 -32.34 0.10 0.39
N ALA A 26 -33.10 -0.77 1.08
CA ALA A 26 -33.71 -0.47 2.38
C ALA A 26 -32.75 -0.63 3.57
N ARG A 27 -31.59 -1.27 3.40
CA ARG A 27 -30.52 -1.31 4.42
C ARG A 27 -29.72 -0.01 4.47
N ASP A 28 -29.69 0.76 3.39
CA ASP A 28 -28.95 2.02 3.31
C ASP A 28 -29.73 3.26 3.81
N THR A 29 -31.01 3.12 4.18
CA THR A 29 -31.85 4.26 4.61
C THR A 29 -32.38 4.18 6.05
N ALA A 30 -32.01 3.16 6.83
CA ALA A 30 -32.42 2.98 8.23
C ALA A 30 -31.25 3.11 9.24
N THR A 31 -30.18 3.83 8.88
CA THR A 31 -29.08 4.19 9.80
C THR A 31 -28.77 5.68 9.72
N LYS A 32 -29.81 6.49 9.80
CA LYS A 32 -29.73 7.82 10.38
C LYS A 32 -30.52 7.78 11.67
N GLN A 33 -29.84 8.14 12.76
CA GLN A 33 -30.34 8.50 14.09
C GLN A 33 -30.03 7.48 15.20
N SER A 34 -29.25 7.98 16.16
CA SER A 34 -28.83 7.41 17.46
C SER A 34 -27.68 6.41 17.46
N ALA A 35 -26.48 6.93 17.20
CA ALA A 35 -25.33 6.60 18.05
C ALA A 35 -24.55 7.90 18.26
N SER A 36 -24.69 8.47 19.46
CA SER A 36 -23.75 9.43 20.01
C SER A 36 -22.35 8.86 19.88
N THR A 37 -21.61 9.36 18.89
CA THR A 37 -20.20 9.03 18.71
C THR A 37 -19.50 9.67 19.89
N SER A 38 -19.18 8.84 20.90
CA SER A 38 -18.09 9.15 21.79
C SER A 38 -16.87 9.38 20.91
N PHE A 39 -16.46 10.63 20.77
CA PHE A 39 -15.14 10.97 20.27
C PHE A 39 -14.15 10.46 21.31
N THR A 40 -13.83 9.17 21.25
CA THR A 40 -12.55 8.72 21.80
C THR A 40 -11.51 9.53 21.05
N PRO A 41 -10.70 10.37 21.71
CA PRO A 41 -9.60 11.04 21.03
C PRO A 41 -8.79 9.95 20.35
N LYS A 42 -8.66 10.02 19.03
CA LYS A 42 -7.76 9.13 18.30
C LYS A 42 -6.39 9.47 18.87
N GLU A 43 -5.85 8.57 19.68
CA GLU A 43 -4.56 8.74 20.34
C GLU A 43 -3.57 9.12 19.23
N GLU A 44 -3.10 10.38 19.25
CA GLU A 44 -2.15 10.85 18.25
C GLU A 44 -0.86 10.07 18.47
N ILE A 45 -0.58 9.16 17.55
CA ILE A 45 0.65 8.36 17.55
C ILE A 45 1.82 9.35 17.52
N SER A 46 2.72 9.27 18.50
CA SER A 46 3.87 10.17 18.53
C SER A 46 4.79 9.90 17.32
N PRO A 47 5.59 10.89 16.87
CA PRO A 47 6.56 10.67 15.80
C PRO A 47 7.48 9.47 16.05
N ASP A 48 7.91 9.26 17.30
CA ASP A 48 8.76 8.12 17.68
C ASP A 48 8.03 6.78 17.52
N GLN A 49 6.75 6.72 17.92
CA GLN A 49 5.94 5.52 17.75
C GLN A 49 5.66 5.25 16.27
N GLU A 50 5.40 6.28 15.47
CA GLU A 50 5.20 6.15 14.03
C GLU A 50 6.47 5.64 13.33
N TYR A 51 7.63 6.21 13.68
CA TYR A 51 8.91 5.76 13.12
C TYR A 51 9.25 4.33 13.56
N LYS A 52 8.94 3.95 14.81
CA LYS A 52 9.10 2.56 15.26
C LYS A 52 8.25 1.59 14.44
N ILE A 53 7.01 1.94 14.09
CA ILE A 53 6.15 1.10 13.24
C ILE A 53 6.79 0.92 11.86
N ILE A 54 7.38 1.97 11.30
CA ILE A 54 8.11 1.91 10.02
C ILE A 54 9.30 0.94 10.13
N LEU A 55 10.15 1.09 11.15
CA LEU A 55 11.29 0.20 11.38
C LEU A 55 10.85 -1.26 11.58
N ASP A 56 9.78 -1.50 12.34
CA ASP A 56 9.22 -2.83 12.54
C ASP A 56 8.76 -3.46 11.21
N SER A 57 8.24 -2.65 10.27
CA SER A 57 7.84 -3.11 8.93
C SER A 57 9.05 -3.45 8.05
N LEU A 58 10.05 -2.56 8.01
CA LEU A 58 11.29 -2.78 7.25
C LEU A 58 12.06 -4.01 7.75
N LEU A 59 12.11 -4.22 9.07
CA LEU A 59 12.73 -5.41 9.67
C LEU A 59 11.96 -6.68 9.29
N LYS A 60 10.62 -6.66 9.36
CA LYS A 60 9.79 -7.79 8.94
C LYS A 60 10.02 -8.14 7.47
N LEU A 61 10.15 -7.13 6.61
CA LEU A 61 10.50 -7.32 5.20
C LEU A 61 11.86 -8.02 5.05
N ASN A 62 12.90 -7.52 5.71
CA ASN A 62 14.23 -8.10 5.63
C ASN A 62 14.23 -9.59 6.04
N ILE A 63 13.56 -9.91 7.14
CA ILE A 63 13.39 -11.29 7.62
C ILE A 63 12.60 -12.13 6.61
N LEU A 64 11.53 -11.58 6.03
CA LEU A 64 10.70 -12.27 5.05
C LEU A 64 11.52 -12.70 3.83
N MET A 65 12.30 -11.78 3.25
CA MET A 65 13.15 -12.09 2.09
C MET A 65 14.20 -13.17 2.41
N ARG A 66 14.83 -13.10 3.58
CA ARG A 66 15.87 -14.07 4.01
C ARG A 66 15.34 -15.47 4.26
N LYS A 67 14.04 -15.62 4.51
CA LYS A 67 13.40 -16.94 4.70
C LYS A 67 13.14 -17.66 3.39
N ASP A 68 13.13 -16.95 2.27
CA ASP A 68 12.89 -17.52 0.95
C ASP A 68 14.22 -17.84 0.25
N ILE A 69 14.58 -19.13 0.21
CA ILE A 69 15.87 -19.59 -0.34
C ILE A 69 15.98 -19.39 -1.85
N ASP A 70 14.84 -19.30 -2.55
CA ASP A 70 14.78 -19.13 -4.00
C ASP A 70 14.69 -17.64 -4.41
N PHE A 71 14.72 -16.74 -3.43
CA PHE A 71 14.68 -15.31 -3.71
C PHE A 71 16.04 -14.81 -4.25
N PRO A 72 16.08 -14.10 -5.40
CA PRO A 72 17.34 -13.72 -6.01
C PRO A 72 18.18 -12.79 -5.12
N THR A 73 19.45 -13.12 -4.91
CA THR A 73 20.38 -12.32 -4.08
C THR A 73 20.52 -10.88 -4.58
N GLU A 74 20.51 -10.68 -5.90
CA GLU A 74 20.49 -9.34 -6.53
C GLU A 74 19.30 -8.52 -6.01
N MET A 75 18.10 -9.11 -5.97
CA MET A 75 16.90 -8.43 -5.49
C MET A 75 16.94 -8.15 -4.00
N THR A 76 17.52 -9.07 -3.22
CA THR A 76 17.76 -8.83 -1.79
C THR A 76 18.62 -7.58 -1.59
N GLY A 77 19.72 -7.45 -2.34
CA GLY A 77 20.61 -6.29 -2.24
C GLY A 77 19.93 -4.97 -2.63
N GLU A 78 19.16 -4.96 -3.72
CA GLU A 78 18.39 -3.79 -4.16
C GLU A 78 17.35 -3.35 -3.11
N ILE A 79 16.66 -4.30 -2.49
CA ILE A 79 15.65 -3.99 -1.46
C ILE A 79 16.31 -3.56 -0.15
N GLU A 80 17.45 -4.15 0.22
CA GLU A 80 18.23 -3.72 1.38
C GLU A 80 18.75 -2.29 1.20
N ALA A 81 19.18 -1.89 0.00
CA ALA A 81 19.55 -0.50 -0.28
C ALA A 81 18.37 0.48 -0.08
N ILE A 82 17.16 0.11 -0.53
CA ILE A 82 15.95 0.91 -0.26
C ILE A 82 15.66 1.00 1.23
N ILE A 83 15.82 -0.10 1.98
CA ILE A 83 15.63 -0.12 3.44
C ILE A 83 16.61 0.86 4.11
N ASP A 84 17.89 0.79 3.76
CA ASP A 84 18.94 1.65 4.30
C ASP A 84 18.66 3.14 4.02
N ASP A 85 18.24 3.47 2.80
CA ASP A 85 17.76 4.80 2.44
C ASP A 85 16.61 5.28 3.30
N LEU A 86 15.54 4.48 3.42
CA LEU A 86 14.36 4.83 4.21
C LEU A 86 14.72 5.02 5.68
N MET A 87 15.63 4.21 6.24
CA MET A 87 16.10 4.37 7.61
C MET A 87 16.81 5.71 7.83
N VAL A 88 17.54 6.21 6.84
CA VAL A 88 18.24 7.50 6.91
C VAL A 88 17.30 8.68 6.69
N ILE A 89 16.47 8.66 5.64
CA ILE A 89 15.72 9.84 5.21
C ILE A 89 14.44 10.07 6.02
N THR A 90 13.77 8.99 6.46
CA THR A 90 12.48 9.09 7.16
C THR A 90 12.56 9.91 8.45
N PRO A 91 13.50 9.67 9.39
CA PRO A 91 13.55 10.47 10.62
C PRO A 91 13.87 11.94 10.34
N SER A 92 14.80 12.22 9.40
CA SER A 92 15.10 13.59 8.98
C SER A 92 13.87 14.30 8.39
N MET A 93 13.07 13.60 7.59
CA MET A 93 11.83 14.15 7.03
C MET A 93 10.75 14.40 8.07
N MET A 94 10.60 13.48 9.03
CA MET A 94 9.66 13.63 10.14
C MET A 94 10.03 14.80 11.07
N GLU A 95 11.32 15.04 11.28
CA GLU A 95 11.79 16.14 12.12
C GLU A 95 11.72 17.49 11.40
N ARG A 96 12.26 17.57 10.18
CA ARG A 96 12.45 18.86 9.48
C ARG A 96 11.24 19.27 8.66
N TYR A 97 10.45 18.31 8.18
CA TYR A 97 9.38 18.53 7.20
C TYR A 97 8.10 17.73 7.52
N PRO A 98 7.59 17.70 8.76
CA PRO A 98 6.49 16.80 9.16
C PRO A 98 5.18 17.00 8.39
N GLY A 99 4.92 18.22 7.90
CA GLY A 99 3.70 18.58 7.16
C GLY A 99 3.78 18.42 5.64
N GLU A 100 4.95 18.07 5.12
CA GLU A 100 5.16 17.98 3.67
C GLU A 100 4.59 16.68 3.09
N THR A 101 3.98 16.77 1.91
CA THR A 101 3.38 15.60 1.24
C THR A 101 4.43 14.52 0.95
N LEU A 102 5.67 14.93 0.65
CA LEU A 102 6.76 13.98 0.44
C LEU A 102 7.04 13.16 1.72
N THR A 103 6.99 13.79 2.89
CA THR A 103 7.15 13.10 4.18
C THR A 103 6.07 12.03 4.37
N TYR A 104 4.82 12.34 4.03
CA TYR A 104 3.74 11.36 4.06
C TYR A 104 4.02 10.16 3.14
N GLU A 105 4.44 10.41 1.90
CA GLU A 105 4.71 9.33 0.94
C GLU A 105 5.90 8.47 1.33
N ILE A 106 7.00 9.07 1.84
CA ILE A 106 8.15 8.31 2.36
C ILE A 106 7.74 7.41 3.53
N LYS A 107 6.96 7.94 4.49
CA LYS A 107 6.41 7.15 5.59
C LYS A 107 5.55 6.00 5.07
N LYS A 108 4.67 6.26 4.09
CA LYS A 108 3.81 5.23 3.48
C LYS A 108 4.62 4.12 2.81
N ILE A 109 5.72 4.48 2.13
CA ILE A 109 6.61 3.50 1.49
C ILE A 109 7.22 2.56 2.53
N GLY A 110 7.85 3.13 3.57
CA GLY A 110 8.51 2.35 4.61
C GLY A 110 7.55 1.56 5.49
N ARG A 111 6.34 2.09 5.73
CA ARG A 111 5.35 1.43 6.58
C ARG A 111 4.68 0.26 5.88
N ASP A 112 4.24 0.44 4.64
CA ASP A 112 3.28 -0.48 4.02
C ASP A 112 3.73 -0.95 2.63
N HIS A 113 4.10 -0.02 1.75
CA HIS A 113 4.15 -0.30 0.32
C HIS A 113 5.27 -1.27 -0.05
N LEU A 114 6.50 -1.03 0.41
CA LEU A 114 7.64 -1.89 0.07
C LEU A 114 7.42 -3.33 0.57
N TYR A 115 6.95 -3.48 1.83
CA TYR A 115 6.61 -4.78 2.39
C TYR A 115 5.55 -5.50 1.55
N LYS A 116 4.47 -4.80 1.21
CA LYS A 116 3.36 -5.36 0.43
C LYS A 116 3.84 -5.82 -0.96
N THR A 117 4.57 -4.98 -1.68
CA THR A 117 5.09 -5.29 -3.02
C THR A 117 5.94 -6.56 -3.02
N VAL A 118 6.87 -6.68 -2.07
CA VAL A 118 7.76 -7.85 -2.00
C VAL A 118 6.99 -9.08 -1.54
N LYS A 119 6.12 -8.94 -0.54
CA LYS A 119 5.29 -10.05 -0.06
C LYS A 119 4.39 -10.60 -1.16
N GLU A 120 3.72 -9.73 -1.93
CA GLU A 120 2.84 -10.16 -3.03
C GLU A 120 3.60 -10.95 -4.09
N TYR A 121 4.84 -10.55 -4.41
CA TYR A 121 5.70 -11.33 -5.30
C TYR A 121 6.11 -12.68 -4.68
N LEU A 122 6.46 -12.70 -3.39
CA LEU A 122 6.80 -13.94 -2.67
C LEU A 122 5.58 -14.86 -2.44
N ASP A 123 4.36 -14.35 -2.44
CA ASP A 123 3.16 -15.19 -2.31
C ASP A 123 2.84 -15.93 -3.64
N LEU A 124 3.49 -15.57 -4.75
CA LEU A 124 3.33 -16.24 -6.04
C LEU A 124 3.98 -17.63 -6.06
N SER A 125 3.42 -18.53 -6.87
CA SER A 125 4.07 -19.80 -7.23
C SER A 125 5.38 -19.56 -7.98
N SER A 126 6.31 -20.51 -7.94
CA SER A 126 7.63 -20.40 -8.60
C SER A 126 7.53 -20.08 -10.10
N ASP A 127 6.56 -20.67 -10.81
CA ASP A 127 6.30 -20.37 -12.22
C ASP A 127 5.83 -18.93 -12.42
N SER A 128 4.92 -18.47 -11.59
CA SER A 128 4.39 -17.11 -11.64
C SER A 128 5.47 -16.08 -11.30
N ARG A 129 6.34 -16.37 -10.32
CA ARG A 129 7.51 -15.54 -10.00
C ARG A 129 8.42 -15.38 -11.20
N ARG A 130 8.78 -16.48 -11.89
CA ARG A 130 9.60 -16.41 -13.11
C ARG A 130 8.98 -15.53 -14.19
N ASN A 131 7.67 -15.65 -14.42
CA ASN A 131 6.96 -14.87 -15.41
C ASN A 131 6.80 -13.38 -15.04
N GLN A 132 6.81 -13.06 -13.74
CA GLN A 132 6.65 -11.70 -13.24
C GLN A 132 7.96 -11.03 -12.80
N LEU A 133 9.09 -11.73 -12.88
CA LEU A 133 10.37 -11.27 -12.37
C LEU A 133 10.78 -9.91 -12.97
N ASP A 134 10.62 -9.73 -14.28
CA ASP A 134 10.98 -8.46 -14.94
C ASP A 134 10.10 -7.28 -14.49
N ILE A 135 8.81 -7.54 -14.24
CA ILE A 135 7.88 -6.53 -13.72
C ILE A 135 8.27 -6.18 -12.29
N PHE A 136 8.54 -7.20 -11.47
CA PHE A 136 8.98 -7.02 -10.09
C PHE A 136 10.30 -6.24 -10.02
N LYS A 137 11.30 -6.61 -10.82
CA LYS A 137 12.58 -5.89 -10.96
C LYS A 137 12.38 -4.42 -11.29
N LYS A 138 11.53 -4.10 -12.26
CA LYS A 138 11.21 -2.71 -12.63
C LYS A 138 10.54 -1.96 -11.48
N THR A 139 9.61 -2.60 -10.76
CA THR A 139 8.94 -1.97 -9.61
C THR A 139 9.94 -1.66 -8.49
N ILE A 140 10.83 -2.60 -8.15
CA ILE A 140 11.88 -2.37 -7.14
C ILE A 140 12.87 -1.29 -7.61
N GLY A 141 13.34 -1.35 -8.86
CA GLY A 141 14.24 -0.33 -9.40
C GLY A 141 13.62 1.07 -9.38
N ASN A 142 12.33 1.19 -9.69
CA ASN A 142 11.59 2.44 -9.56
C ASN A 142 11.52 2.95 -8.11
N LEU A 143 11.32 2.05 -7.14
CA LEU A 143 11.33 2.43 -5.71
C LEU A 143 12.72 2.87 -5.25
N HIS A 144 13.77 2.20 -5.71
CA HIS A 144 15.16 2.56 -5.43
C HIS A 144 15.52 3.92 -6.02
N GLU A 145 15.14 4.21 -7.26
CA GLU A 145 15.36 5.54 -7.86
C GLU A 145 14.69 6.65 -7.04
N VAL A 146 13.44 6.43 -6.61
CA VAL A 146 12.73 7.44 -5.82
C VAL A 146 13.32 7.58 -4.42
N SER A 147 13.71 6.48 -3.80
CA SER A 147 14.38 6.47 -2.50
C SER A 147 15.66 7.31 -2.53
N ASN A 148 16.53 7.06 -3.52
CA ASN A 148 17.74 7.83 -3.75
C ASN A 148 17.43 9.30 -4.04
N ARG A 149 16.48 9.61 -4.92
CA ARG A 149 16.16 11.01 -5.22
C ARG A 149 15.56 11.74 -4.02
N SER A 150 14.78 11.05 -3.20
CA SER A 150 14.24 11.62 -1.97
C SER A 150 15.35 11.90 -0.96
N ARG A 151 16.34 11.00 -0.86
CA ARG A 151 17.57 11.27 -0.08
C ARG A 151 18.28 12.52 -0.58
N ASP A 152 18.56 12.61 -1.88
CA ASP A 152 19.22 13.77 -2.49
C ASP A 152 18.51 15.08 -2.17
N ILE A 153 17.18 15.12 -2.34
CA ILE A 153 16.36 16.30 -2.10
C ILE A 153 16.43 16.71 -0.61
N VAL A 154 16.46 15.75 0.32
CA VAL A 154 16.57 16.00 1.77
C VAL A 154 17.96 16.48 2.17
N GLU A 155 19.00 15.84 1.66
CA GLU A 155 20.40 16.20 1.92
C GLU A 155 20.75 17.58 1.37
N LYS A 156 20.27 17.89 0.16
CA LYS A 156 20.48 19.18 -0.52
C LYS A 156 19.49 20.27 -0.09
N ASN A 157 18.49 19.94 0.73
CA ASN A 157 17.43 20.85 1.18
C ASN A 157 16.65 21.50 0.01
N GLU A 158 16.41 20.72 -1.06
CA GLU A 158 15.74 21.18 -2.28
C GLU A 158 14.21 21.11 -2.14
N THR A 159 13.65 21.88 -1.20
CA THR A 159 12.21 21.85 -0.86
C THR A 159 11.28 22.16 -2.03
N ALA A 160 11.78 22.86 -3.05
CA ALA A 160 11.04 23.12 -4.29
C ALA A 160 10.68 21.84 -5.06
N GLU A 161 11.45 20.74 -4.90
CA GLU A 161 11.17 19.46 -5.56
C GLU A 161 10.17 18.59 -4.79
N PHE A 162 9.84 18.92 -3.53
CA PHE A 162 9.03 18.06 -2.67
C PHE A 162 7.66 17.75 -3.27
N LYS A 163 6.96 18.78 -3.76
CA LYS A 163 5.63 18.62 -4.35
C LYS A 163 5.67 17.76 -5.62
N THR A 164 6.68 17.97 -6.46
CA THR A 164 6.88 17.19 -7.68
C THR A 164 7.11 15.72 -7.34
N MET A 165 7.98 15.45 -6.38
CA MET A 165 8.30 14.10 -5.95
C MET A 165 7.10 13.41 -5.28
N ALA A 166 6.39 14.13 -4.41
CA ALA A 166 5.20 13.61 -3.76
C ALA A 166 4.10 13.23 -4.76
N ASN A 167 3.85 14.08 -5.77
CA ASN A 167 2.89 13.78 -6.83
C ASN A 167 3.31 12.57 -7.67
N PHE A 168 4.60 12.43 -7.95
CA PHE A 168 5.13 11.26 -8.64
C PHE A 168 4.90 9.98 -7.84
N LEU A 169 5.20 10.01 -6.54
CA LEU A 169 4.98 8.90 -5.61
C LEU A 169 3.51 8.51 -5.50
N ALA A 170 2.63 9.48 -5.26
CA ALA A 170 1.20 9.26 -5.18
C ALA A 170 0.64 8.69 -6.49
N GLY A 171 1.05 9.20 -7.66
CA GLY A 171 0.55 8.72 -8.94
C GLY A 171 1.01 7.30 -9.30
N LYS A 172 2.20 6.90 -8.85
CA LYS A 172 2.81 5.61 -9.21
C LYS A 172 2.49 4.49 -8.22
N PHE A 173 2.17 4.84 -6.97
CA PHE A 173 2.07 3.91 -5.84
C PHE A 173 0.82 4.12 -4.95
N SER A 174 -0.20 4.81 -5.47
CA SER A 174 -1.52 4.92 -4.81
C SER A 174 -2.34 3.65 -4.88
#